data_AF-A0A9D2RD59-F1
#
_entry.id   AF-A0A9D2RD59-F1
#
_cell.length_a   1.000
_cell.length_b   1.000
_cell.length_c   1.000
_cell.angle_alpha   90.00
_cell.angle_beta   90.00
_cell.angle_gamma   90.00
#
_symmetry.space_group_name_H-M   'P 1'
#
loop_
_entity.id
_entity.type
_entity.pdbx_description
1 polymer ?
#
loop_
_entity_poly.entity_id
_entity_poly.type
_entity_poly.pdbx_seq_one_letter_code
_entity_poly.pdbx_strand_id
1 'polypeptide(L)'
;LEEVVAEAQTPPSPAPTADEDSGEPEAPAMLPGYAQLYAENPDLFGWVQIEDTELSYPVMYTPDDPEYYLRRAFDGSDSVSGVPFLDGDCPVDGGNYIIYGHHMNTGTMFALLPSYARQDFWEEHPVIRFDTLYERGEYEVMAAFYSQVYDADEQGV
;
A
#
# COMPACT_ATOMS: atom_id res chain seq x y z
N LEU A 1 6.04 -20.48 -87.93
CA LEU A 1 4.58 -20.74 -88.01
C LEU A 1 4.37 -21.85 -87.00
N GLU A 2 3.87 -21.65 -85.79
CA GLU A 2 2.77 -20.82 -85.31
C GLU A 2 3.10 -20.10 -83.99
N GLU A 3 2.39 -19.01 -83.75
CA GLU A 3 2.32 -18.22 -82.52
C GLU A 3 1.09 -18.68 -81.72
N VAL A 4 1.23 -18.94 -80.41
CA VAL A 4 0.10 -19.01 -79.47
C VAL A 4 0.46 -18.34 -78.14
N VAL A 5 -0.03 -17.10 -78.06
CA VAL A 5 -0.51 -16.25 -76.96
C VAL A 5 -0.43 -16.76 -75.49
N ALA A 6 0.19 -15.87 -74.69
CA ALA A 6 0.13 -15.57 -73.27
C ALA A 6 -0.90 -16.23 -72.31
N GLU A 7 -0.44 -16.50 -71.08
CA GLU A 7 -1.16 -16.09 -69.86
C GLU A 7 -0.16 -15.83 -68.72
N ALA A 8 -0.26 -14.65 -68.10
CA ALA A 8 0.55 -14.21 -66.98
C ALA A 8 -0.14 -14.58 -65.66
N GLN A 9 0.54 -15.32 -64.78
CA GLN A 9 0.08 -15.56 -63.41
C GLN A 9 1.05 -14.87 -62.44
N THR A 10 0.53 -13.84 -61.78
CA THR A 10 1.17 -13.09 -60.71
C THR A 10 1.22 -13.96 -59.44
N PRO A 11 2.35 -14.04 -58.70
CA PRO A 11 2.37 -14.71 -57.41
C PRO A 11 1.56 -13.90 -56.36
N PRO A 12 0.93 -14.55 -55.37
CA PRO A 12 0.17 -13.86 -54.35
C PRO A 12 1.07 -13.05 -53.42
N SER A 13 0.60 -11.83 -53.08
CA SER A 13 1.15 -10.94 -52.06
C SER A 13 1.22 -11.63 -50.69
N PRO A 14 2.27 -11.43 -49.88
CA PRO A 14 2.24 -11.85 -48.48
C PRO A 14 1.17 -11.05 -47.73
N ALA A 15 0.42 -11.75 -46.88
CA ALA A 15 -0.56 -11.18 -45.94
C ALA A 15 0.14 -10.22 -44.95
N PRO A 16 -0.57 -9.21 -44.41
CA PRO A 16 -0.04 -8.43 -43.31
C PRO A 16 0.12 -9.34 -42.10
N THR A 17 1.34 -9.46 -41.58
CA THR A 17 1.58 -9.98 -40.23
C THR A 17 0.86 -9.04 -39.27
N ALA A 18 -0.22 -9.53 -38.68
CA ALA A 18 -0.88 -8.88 -37.58
C ALA A 18 0.11 -8.75 -36.42
N ASP A 19 0.28 -7.53 -35.95
CA ASP A 19 0.73 -7.21 -34.60
C ASP A 19 -0.08 -8.04 -33.60
N GLU A 20 0.57 -9.00 -32.95
CA GLU A 20 0.09 -9.54 -31.68
C GLU A 20 0.90 -8.88 -30.56
N ASP A 21 0.66 -7.59 -30.35
CA ASP A 21 0.87 -6.97 -29.05
C ASP A 21 -0.24 -7.49 -28.13
N SER A 22 -0.03 -8.70 -27.63
CA SER A 22 -0.84 -9.29 -26.56
C SER A 22 -0.40 -8.64 -25.25
N GLY A 23 -0.78 -7.37 -25.06
CA GLY A 23 -0.62 -6.64 -23.81
C GLY A 23 -1.55 -7.21 -22.75
N GLU A 24 -1.17 -8.34 -22.17
CA GLU A 24 -1.67 -8.73 -20.85
C GLU A 24 -1.26 -7.61 -19.88
N PRO A 25 -2.16 -7.06 -19.05
CA PRO A 25 -1.77 -6.03 -18.10
C PRO A 25 -0.68 -6.63 -17.19
N GLU A 26 0.55 -6.14 -17.31
CA GLU A 26 1.62 -6.54 -16.39
C GLU A 26 1.18 -6.14 -14.99
N ALA A 27 1.18 -7.13 -14.08
CA ALA A 27 0.95 -6.88 -12.67
C ALA A 27 1.93 -5.78 -12.20
N PRO A 28 1.48 -4.84 -11.34
CA PRO A 28 2.32 -3.73 -10.93
C PRO A 28 3.60 -4.27 -10.28
N ALA A 29 4.75 -3.79 -10.77
CA ALA A 29 6.03 -4.16 -10.19
C ALA A 29 6.16 -3.56 -8.78
N MET A 30 6.61 -4.38 -7.82
CA MET A 30 6.87 -3.92 -6.46
C MET A 30 7.90 -2.79 -6.45
N LEU A 31 7.66 -1.78 -5.62
CA LEU A 31 8.52 -0.62 -5.47
C LEU A 31 9.93 -1.02 -4.96
N PRO A 32 10.99 -0.34 -5.44
CA PRO A 32 12.35 -0.60 -4.98
C PRO A 32 12.49 -0.44 -3.47
N GLY A 33 13.14 -1.40 -2.81
CA GLY A 33 13.36 -1.41 -1.36
C GLY A 33 12.41 -2.34 -0.59
N TYR A 34 11.21 -2.61 -1.13
CA TYR A 34 10.25 -3.48 -0.44
C TYR A 34 10.42 -4.97 -0.75
N ALA A 35 11.04 -5.34 -1.88
CA ALA A 35 11.19 -6.74 -2.26
C ALA A 35 11.95 -7.59 -1.23
N GLN A 36 12.97 -7.02 -0.58
CA GLN A 36 13.71 -7.73 0.48
C GLN A 36 12.89 -7.85 1.75
N LEU A 37 12.24 -6.76 2.19
CA LEU A 37 11.39 -6.76 3.38
C LEU A 37 10.20 -7.71 3.21
N TYR A 38 9.54 -7.71 2.06
CA TYR A 38 8.45 -8.61 1.74
C TYR A 38 8.89 -10.08 1.73
N ALA A 39 10.13 -10.37 1.29
CA ALA A 39 10.68 -11.72 1.36
C ALA A 39 10.98 -12.17 2.80
N GLU A 40 11.31 -11.23 3.70
CA GLU A 40 11.47 -11.51 5.14
C GLU A 40 10.12 -11.73 5.83
N ASN A 41 9.13 -10.92 5.49
CA ASN A 41 7.76 -11.07 5.96
C ASN A 41 6.71 -10.69 4.89
N PRO A 42 5.99 -11.69 4.32
CA PRO A 42 4.95 -11.48 3.32
C PRO A 42 3.70 -10.74 3.81
N ASP A 43 3.53 -10.54 5.12
CA ASP A 43 2.44 -9.76 5.69
C ASP A 43 2.67 -8.24 5.52
N LEU A 44 3.85 -7.82 5.03
CA LEU A 44 4.15 -6.42 4.76
C LEU A 44 3.18 -5.87 3.70
N PHE A 45 2.40 -4.88 4.09
CA PHE A 45 1.51 -4.17 3.17
C PHE A 45 2.14 -2.89 2.62
N GLY A 46 2.94 -2.21 3.45
CA GLY A 46 3.42 -0.88 3.11
C GLY A 46 4.30 -0.26 4.18
N TRP A 47 4.50 1.05 4.07
CA TRP A 47 5.31 1.82 5.01
C TRP A 47 4.70 3.18 5.27
N VAL A 48 4.55 3.53 6.54
CA VAL A 48 4.03 4.84 6.97
C VAL A 48 5.15 5.69 7.54
N GLN A 49 5.22 6.95 7.12
CA GLN A 49 6.24 7.89 7.54
C GLN A 49 5.69 9.31 7.65
N ILE A 50 6.18 10.06 8.65
CA ILE A 50 6.07 11.51 8.69
C ILE A 50 7.49 12.08 8.63
N GLU A 51 7.77 12.86 7.58
CA GLU A 51 9.10 13.43 7.34
C GLU A 51 9.53 14.34 8.51
N ASP A 52 10.84 14.33 8.80
CA ASP A 52 11.45 15.06 9.92
C ASP A 52 10.95 14.64 11.32
N THR A 53 10.43 13.42 11.46
CA THR A 53 10.03 12.85 12.76
C THR A 53 10.53 11.42 12.94
N GLU A 54 10.36 10.86 14.15
CA GLU A 54 10.67 9.46 14.44
C GLU A 54 9.60 8.46 13.96
N LEU A 55 8.47 8.94 13.41
CA LEU A 55 7.42 8.05 12.89
C LEU A 55 7.81 7.57 11.49
N SER A 56 8.35 6.36 11.42
CA SER A 56 8.70 5.66 10.18
C SER A 56 8.67 4.15 10.45
N TYR A 57 7.61 3.47 10.01
CA TYR A 57 7.33 2.09 10.38
C TYR A 57 6.76 1.28 9.20
N PRO A 58 7.04 -0.03 9.14
CA PRO A 58 6.30 -0.92 8.26
C PRO A 58 4.86 -1.02 8.72
N VAL A 59 3.95 -1.26 7.78
CA VAL A 59 2.54 -1.53 8.03
C VAL A 59 2.23 -2.94 7.57
N MET A 60 1.68 -3.74 8.48
CA MET A 60 1.38 -5.15 8.26
C MET A 60 -0.10 -5.37 7.94
N TYR A 61 -0.44 -6.47 7.27
CA TYR A 61 -1.82 -6.81 6.95
C TYR A 61 -2.08 -8.31 7.05
N THR A 62 -2.97 -8.68 7.96
CA THR A 62 -3.39 -10.06 8.25
C THR A 62 -4.92 -10.13 8.35
N PRO A 63 -5.66 -10.14 7.23
CA PRO A 63 -7.13 -10.01 7.26
C PRO A 63 -7.85 -11.12 8.02
N ASP A 64 -7.28 -12.33 8.02
CA ASP A 64 -7.84 -13.47 8.76
C ASP A 64 -7.56 -13.42 10.28
N ASP A 65 -6.59 -12.60 10.71
CA ASP A 65 -6.27 -12.32 12.12
C ASP A 65 -5.88 -10.83 12.26
N PRO A 66 -6.85 -9.90 12.24
CA PRO A 66 -6.57 -8.47 12.13
C PRO A 66 -5.70 -7.90 13.26
N GLU A 67 -5.70 -8.53 14.44
CA GLU A 67 -4.92 -8.09 15.59
C GLU A 67 -3.57 -8.82 15.75
N TYR A 68 -3.16 -9.63 14.78
CA TYR A 68 -1.95 -10.46 14.86
C TYR A 68 -0.70 -9.66 15.28
N TYR A 69 -0.55 -8.46 14.72
CA TYR A 69 0.59 -7.56 14.96
C TYR A 69 0.42 -6.59 16.13
N LEU A 70 -0.72 -6.63 16.84
CA LEU A 70 -0.94 -5.80 18.03
C LEU A 70 0.15 -6.00 19.08
N ARG A 71 0.65 -7.23 19.25
CA ARG A 71 1.73 -7.57 20.19
C ARG A 71 2.90 -8.32 19.55
N ARG A 72 3.15 -8.07 18.28
CA ARG A 72 4.27 -8.69 17.54
C ARG A 72 5.10 -7.66 16.79
N ALA A 73 6.40 -7.92 16.71
CA ALA A 73 7.30 -7.17 15.86
C ALA A 73 7.19 -7.63 14.40
N PHE A 74 7.90 -6.94 13.50
CA PHE A 74 7.96 -7.26 12.08
C PHE A 74 8.40 -8.71 11.79
N ASP A 75 9.24 -9.32 12.62
CA ASP A 75 9.68 -10.71 12.43
C ASP A 75 8.73 -11.75 13.06
N GLY A 76 7.58 -11.31 13.58
CA GLY A 76 6.58 -12.16 14.25
C GLY A 76 6.91 -12.48 15.71
N SER A 77 8.05 -11.99 16.24
CA SER A 77 8.40 -12.17 17.66
C SER A 77 7.51 -11.33 18.59
N ASP A 78 7.36 -11.75 19.85
CA ASP A 78 6.59 -11.02 20.84
C ASP A 78 7.15 -9.61 21.06
N SER A 79 6.28 -8.60 20.96
CA SER A 79 6.64 -7.19 21.20
C SER A 79 5.54 -6.45 21.93
N VAL A 80 5.89 -5.72 22.98
CA VAL A 80 4.94 -4.89 23.72
C VAL A 80 4.44 -3.71 22.88
N SER A 81 5.29 -3.17 22.00
CA SER A 81 4.92 -2.04 21.14
C SER A 81 4.12 -2.46 19.91
N GLY A 82 4.15 -3.75 19.56
CA GLY A 82 3.66 -4.25 18.28
C GLY A 82 4.39 -3.58 17.10
N VAL A 83 3.73 -3.63 15.94
CA VAL A 83 4.06 -2.91 14.70
C VAL A 83 2.75 -2.38 14.11
N PRO A 84 2.72 -1.22 13.42
CA PRO A 84 1.47 -0.74 12.82
C PRO A 84 0.86 -1.75 11.86
N PHE A 85 -0.47 -1.85 11.84
CA PHE A 85 -1.18 -2.83 11.02
C PHE A 85 -2.50 -2.27 10.49
N LEU A 86 -2.92 -2.77 9.34
CA LEU A 86 -4.19 -2.41 8.70
C LEU A 86 -5.37 -3.13 9.35
N ASP A 87 -6.51 -2.45 9.36
CA ASP A 87 -7.81 -3.08 9.61
C ASP A 87 -8.07 -4.22 8.61
N GLY A 88 -8.63 -5.34 9.10
CA GLY A 88 -8.86 -6.53 8.29
C GLY A 88 -9.81 -6.32 7.11
N ASP A 89 -10.77 -5.40 7.27
CA ASP A 89 -11.78 -5.07 6.26
C ASP A 89 -11.32 -3.98 5.29
N CYS A 90 -10.07 -3.52 5.38
CA CYS A 90 -9.54 -2.52 4.43
C CYS A 90 -9.50 -3.05 2.99
N PRO A 91 -9.95 -2.25 2.01
CA PRO A 91 -9.84 -2.62 0.60
C PRO A 91 -8.37 -2.60 0.16
N VAL A 92 -7.85 -3.73 -0.31
CA VAL A 92 -6.46 -3.86 -0.79
C VAL A 92 -6.22 -3.07 -2.09
N ASP A 93 -7.26 -2.84 -2.89
CA ASP A 93 -7.19 -2.18 -4.20
C ASP A 93 -7.34 -0.65 -4.13
N GLY A 94 -7.26 -0.07 -2.92
CA GLY A 94 -7.36 1.36 -2.69
C GLY A 94 -8.68 1.78 -2.05
N GLY A 95 -8.70 3.02 -1.52
CA GLY A 95 -9.81 3.58 -0.78
C GLY A 95 -9.35 4.18 0.55
N ASN A 96 -10.06 3.86 1.63
CA ASN A 96 -9.71 4.33 2.97
C ASN A 96 -8.95 3.23 3.71
N TYR A 97 -7.68 3.49 3.98
CA TYR A 97 -6.86 2.65 4.85
C TYR A 97 -6.99 3.10 6.31
N ILE A 98 -7.32 2.17 7.19
CA ILE A 98 -7.34 2.39 8.63
C ILE A 98 -6.13 1.66 9.21
N ILE A 99 -5.16 2.42 9.70
CA ILE A 99 -3.92 1.87 10.28
C ILE A 99 -3.98 2.04 11.79
N TYR A 100 -3.85 0.94 12.52
CA TYR A 100 -3.75 0.92 13.97
C TYR A 100 -2.30 0.84 14.41
N GLY A 101 -2.01 1.39 15.58
CA GLY A 101 -0.70 1.33 16.20
C GLY A 101 -0.75 1.79 17.65
N HIS A 102 0.11 1.23 18.49
CA HIS A 102 0.16 1.61 19.90
C HIS A 102 0.60 3.07 20.08
N HIS A 103 0.02 3.75 21.08
CA HIS A 103 0.57 4.97 21.64
C HIS A 103 1.47 4.58 22.82
N MET A 104 2.78 4.59 22.61
CA MET A 104 3.75 4.20 23.62
C MET A 104 4.20 5.39 24.49
N ASN A 105 4.28 5.19 25.81
CA ASN A 105 4.84 6.20 26.73
C ASN A 105 6.32 6.53 26.48
N THR A 106 7.02 5.71 25.69
CA THR A 106 8.40 5.93 25.24
C THR A 106 8.51 6.98 24.12
N GLY A 107 7.38 7.46 23.57
CA GLY A 107 7.36 8.38 22.44
C GLY A 107 7.42 7.70 21.07
N THR A 108 7.51 6.36 21.03
CA THR A 108 7.57 5.57 19.79
C THR A 108 6.18 5.22 19.26
N MET A 109 6.13 4.56 18.11
CA MET A 109 4.90 4.13 17.44
C MET A 109 4.02 5.36 17.11
N PHE A 110 2.75 5.35 17.49
CA PHE A 110 1.81 6.45 17.20
C PHE A 110 1.71 7.48 18.32
N ALA A 111 2.65 7.48 19.27
CA ALA A 111 2.73 8.49 20.33
C ALA A 111 2.95 9.92 19.80
N LEU A 112 3.44 10.06 18.57
CA LEU A 112 3.60 11.35 17.90
C LEU A 112 2.27 11.97 17.47
N LEU A 113 1.27 11.16 17.07
CA LEU A 113 0.03 11.63 16.44
C LEU A 113 -0.75 12.68 17.26
N PRO A 114 -0.83 12.58 18.61
CA PRO A 114 -1.41 13.64 19.44
C PRO A 114 -0.82 15.04 19.22
N SER A 115 0.40 15.16 18.69
CA SER A 115 1.04 16.44 18.36
C SER A 115 0.28 17.24 17.31
N TYR A 116 -0.49 16.59 16.43
CA TYR A 116 -1.37 17.24 15.45
C TYR A 116 -2.51 18.07 16.08
N ALA A 117 -2.76 17.92 17.39
CA ALA A 117 -3.65 18.84 18.11
C ALA A 117 -3.07 20.27 18.22
N ARG A 118 -1.76 20.44 18.00
CA ARG A 118 -1.10 21.74 17.96
C ARG A 118 -0.98 22.21 16.50
N GLN A 119 -1.46 23.41 16.22
CA GLN A 119 -1.47 23.97 14.86
C GLN A 119 -0.07 24.10 14.25
N ASP A 120 0.92 24.51 15.05
CA ASP A 120 2.31 24.65 14.60
C ASP A 120 2.90 23.33 14.10
N PHE A 121 2.62 22.23 14.80
CA PHE A 121 3.06 20.91 14.37
C PHE A 121 2.42 20.48 13.05
N TRP A 122 1.12 20.74 12.86
CA TRP A 122 0.45 20.46 11.59
C TRP A 122 1.01 21.32 10.44
N GLU A 123 1.30 22.60 10.69
CA GLU A 123 1.91 23.50 9.69
C GLU A 123 3.32 23.03 9.28
N GLU A 124 4.10 22.49 10.22
CA GLU A 124 5.43 21.93 9.97
C GLU A 124 5.39 20.55 9.30
N HIS A 125 4.37 19.74 9.59
CA HIS A 125 4.23 18.37 9.10
C HIS A 125 2.85 18.11 8.45
N PRO A 126 2.46 18.81 7.38
CA PRO A 126 1.09 18.72 6.83
C PRO A 126 0.82 17.41 6.07
N VAL A 127 1.86 16.63 5.76
CA VAL A 127 1.78 15.44 4.90
C VAL A 127 2.29 14.20 5.62
N ILE A 128 1.53 13.12 5.52
CA ILE A 128 1.93 11.76 5.89
C ILE A 128 2.23 11.00 4.59
N ARG A 129 3.40 10.36 4.51
CA ARG A 129 3.72 9.41 3.44
C ARG A 129 3.23 8.03 3.83
N PHE A 130 2.49 7.40 2.93
CA PHE A 130 2.13 6.00 3.06
C PHE A 130 2.27 5.32 1.70
N ASP A 131 3.29 4.47 1.61
CA ASP A 131 3.53 3.63 0.45
C ASP A 131 2.81 2.30 0.65
N THR A 132 2.14 1.80 -0.38
CA THR A 132 1.89 0.36 -0.51
C THR A 132 3.13 -0.29 -1.12
N LEU A 133 3.14 -1.62 -1.23
CA LEU A 133 4.19 -2.31 -1.98
C LEU A 133 4.35 -1.85 -3.44
N TYR A 134 3.33 -1.21 -4.02
CA TYR A 134 3.25 -0.94 -5.46
C TYR A 134 3.11 0.55 -5.80
N GLU A 135 2.66 1.37 -4.86
CA GLU A 135 2.39 2.79 -5.08
C GLU A 135 2.91 3.63 -3.92
N ARG A 136 3.50 4.79 -4.26
CA ARG A 136 3.87 5.80 -3.27
C ARG A 136 2.71 6.74 -3.06
N GLY A 137 2.34 6.99 -1.81
CA GLY A 137 1.23 7.87 -1.46
C GLY A 137 1.68 9.02 -0.57
N GLU A 138 1.17 10.22 -0.87
CA GLU A 138 1.28 11.40 -0.01
C GLU A 138 -0.13 11.83 0.40
N TYR A 139 -0.35 11.96 1.71
CA TYR A 139 -1.66 12.21 2.31
C TYR A 139 -1.63 13.49 3.13
N GLU A 140 -2.43 14.48 2.75
CA GLU A 140 -2.56 15.72 3.52
C GLU A 140 -3.42 15.49 4.76
N VAL A 141 -2.93 15.93 5.92
CA VAL A 141 -3.66 15.83 7.18
C VAL A 141 -4.80 16.84 7.18
N MET A 142 -6.03 16.33 7.07
CA MET A 142 -7.25 17.15 7.08
C MET A 142 -7.82 17.39 8.47
N ALA A 143 -7.66 16.44 9.39
CA ALA A 143 -8.22 16.51 10.74
C ALA A 143 -7.45 15.61 11.72
N ALA A 144 -7.41 16.04 12.99
CA ALA A 144 -6.96 15.23 14.12
C ALA A 144 -7.89 15.50 15.31
N PHE A 145 -8.42 14.43 15.92
CA PHE A 145 -9.32 14.51 17.06
C PHE A 145 -9.24 13.26 17.93
N TYR A 146 -9.61 13.41 19.20
CA TYR A 146 -9.76 12.27 20.11
C TYR A 146 -11.16 11.68 19.96
N SER A 147 -11.26 10.36 19.85
CA SER A 147 -12.53 9.64 19.94
C SER A 147 -12.62 8.92 21.29
N GLN A 148 -13.85 8.76 21.78
CA GLN A 148 -14.12 7.79 22.84
C GLN A 148 -14.12 6.38 22.23
N VAL A 149 -13.77 5.38 23.05
CA VAL A 149 -13.99 3.99 22.71
C VAL A 149 -15.43 3.69 23.10
N TYR A 150 -16.24 3.31 22.12
CA TYR A 150 -17.62 2.89 22.35
C TYR A 150 -17.64 1.38 22.58
N ASP A 151 -18.29 0.95 23.65
CA ASP A 151 -18.52 -0.48 23.85
C ASP A 151 -19.62 -0.96 22.89
N ALA A 152 -19.49 -2.16 22.34
CA ALA A 152 -20.46 -2.72 21.39
C ALA A 152 -21.90 -2.82 21.94
N ASP A 153 -22.06 -2.73 23.26
CA ASP A 153 -23.35 -2.77 23.96
C ASP A 153 -23.94 -1.37 24.26
N GLU A 154 -23.26 -0.27 23.91
CA GLU A 154 -23.78 1.08 24.08
C GLU A 154 -24.84 1.41 23.01
N GLN A 155 -26.11 1.42 23.42
CA GLN A 155 -27.20 1.86 22.56
C GLN A 155 -27.15 3.38 22.33
N GLY A 156 -27.04 3.79 21.06
CA GLY A 156 -27.08 5.20 20.64
C GLY A 156 -25.85 5.68 19.87
N VAL A 157 -24.95 4.77 19.52
CA VAL A 157 -23.88 4.94 18.53
C VAL A 157 -24.35 4.43 17.17
#